data_AF-A0A8H3GZ59-F1
#
_entry.id   AF-A0A8H3GZ59-F1
#
_cell.length_a   1.000
_cell.length_b   1.000
_cell.length_c   1.000
_cell.angle_alpha   90.00
_cell.angle_beta   90.00
_cell.angle_gamma   90.00
#
_symmetry.space_group_name_H-M   'P 1'
#
loop_
_entity.id
_entity.type
_entity.pdbx_description
1 polymer ?
#
loop_
_entity_poly.entity_id
_entity_poly.type
_entity_poly.pdbx_seq_one_letter_code
_entity_poly.pdbx_strand_id
1 'polypeptide(L)'
;HGMTFWIVAEGSGTLSLEDAESVSYNTTNPIRRDTHIIPASSWAVLRFEANNPGVWFMHCHIDWHLAEGFAAVVVVQPDAVAEMTIPSANTAMCSEIPDGLDVWSTSLGRRRRRSLPDAHKRLRRSRMTKPALNEKARHG
;
A
#
# COMPACT_ATOMS: atom_id res chain seq x y z
N HIS A 1 -4.68 9.58 -6.57
CA HIS A 1 -3.97 8.75 -7.56
C HIS A 1 -4.64 8.84 -8.92
N GLY A 2 -3.92 8.60 -10.02
CA GLY A 2 -4.47 8.51 -11.39
C GLY A 2 -5.07 9.79 -11.98
N MET A 3 -5.12 10.86 -11.20
CA MET A 3 -5.70 12.15 -11.57
C MET A 3 -4.91 13.27 -10.89
N THR A 4 -4.99 14.44 -11.52
CA THR A 4 -4.71 15.73 -10.87
C THR A 4 -6.05 16.42 -10.68
N PHE A 5 -6.20 17.13 -9.58
CA PHE A 5 -7.42 17.86 -9.24
C PHE A 5 -7.13 19.35 -9.13
N TRP A 6 -8.16 20.13 -9.40
CA TRP A 6 -8.25 21.54 -9.12
C TRP A 6 -8.86 21.75 -7.73
N ILE A 7 -8.30 22.69 -6.98
CA ILE A 7 -8.86 23.13 -5.70
C ILE A 7 -9.75 24.32 -5.99
N VAL A 8 -11.07 24.13 -5.96
CA VAL A 8 -12.04 25.14 -6.44
C VAL A 8 -12.67 25.97 -5.32
N ALA A 9 -12.63 25.47 -4.08
CA ALA A 9 -13.05 26.21 -2.89
C ALA A 9 -12.42 25.56 -1.64
N GLU A 10 -12.23 26.36 -0.60
CA GLU A 10 -11.74 25.94 0.72
C GLU A 10 -12.41 26.81 1.79
N GLY A 11 -12.56 26.28 2.99
CA GLY A 11 -13.14 27.02 4.11
C GLY A 11 -12.88 26.35 5.45
N SER A 12 -13.13 27.08 6.53
CA SER A 12 -13.05 26.56 7.90
C SER A 12 -14.39 26.02 8.37
N GLY A 13 -14.37 25.29 9.49
CA GLY A 13 -15.54 24.68 10.09
C GLY A 13 -15.97 23.40 9.39
N THR A 14 -17.23 23.03 9.62
CA THR A 14 -17.87 21.89 8.97
C THR A 14 -18.72 22.41 7.82
N LEU A 15 -18.55 21.86 6.63
CA LEU A 15 -19.41 22.17 5.49
C LEU A 15 -20.69 21.34 5.59
N SER A 16 -21.83 21.98 5.85
CA SER A 16 -23.13 21.31 5.72
C SER A 16 -23.56 21.23 4.26
N LEU A 17 -24.57 20.41 3.96
CA LEU A 17 -25.14 20.31 2.61
C LEU A 17 -25.79 21.65 2.18
N GLU A 18 -26.41 22.36 3.11
CA GLU A 18 -27.00 23.68 2.86
C GLU A 18 -25.91 24.72 2.57
N ASP A 19 -24.83 24.72 3.37
CA ASP A 19 -23.69 25.61 3.13
C ASP A 19 -23.07 25.36 1.76
N ALA A 20 -22.96 24.08 1.36
CA ALA A 20 -22.36 23.68 0.09
C ALA A 20 -23.06 24.30 -1.13
N GLU A 21 -24.38 24.48 -1.09
CA GLU A 21 -25.13 25.14 -2.17
C GLU A 21 -24.77 26.62 -2.33
N SER A 22 -24.31 27.26 -1.25
CA SER A 22 -23.92 28.68 -1.23
C SER A 22 -22.43 28.92 -1.49
N VAL A 23 -21.61 27.86 -1.60
CA VAL A 23 -20.17 27.98 -1.82
C VAL A 23 -19.88 28.54 -3.22
N SER A 24 -19.07 29.60 -3.28
CA SER A 24 -18.54 30.11 -4.55
C SER A 24 -17.35 29.27 -5.02
N TYR A 25 -17.45 28.66 -6.19
CA TYR A 25 -16.39 27.83 -6.78
C TYR A 25 -15.56 28.60 -7.81
N ASN A 26 -14.24 28.69 -7.62
CA ASN A 26 -13.32 29.24 -8.63
C ASN A 26 -13.05 28.20 -9.73
N THR A 27 -13.64 28.42 -10.91
CA THR A 27 -13.41 27.57 -12.09
C THR A 27 -12.45 28.17 -13.11
N THR A 28 -11.87 29.34 -12.84
CA THR A 28 -10.99 30.08 -13.76
C THR A 28 -9.53 29.83 -13.38
N ASN A 29 -8.94 28.78 -13.99
CA ASN A 29 -7.55 28.38 -13.77
C ASN A 29 -7.11 28.31 -12.28
N PRO A 30 -7.84 27.60 -11.40
CA PRO A 30 -7.41 27.41 -10.02
C PRO A 30 -6.17 26.51 -9.92
N ILE A 31 -5.58 26.42 -8.72
CA ILE A 31 -4.43 25.53 -8.47
C ILE A 31 -4.79 24.10 -8.82
N ARG A 32 -3.93 23.45 -9.62
CA ARG A 32 -4.04 22.04 -10.02
C ARG A 32 -2.87 21.23 -9.47
N ARG A 33 -3.15 20.15 -8.74
CA ARG A 33 -2.14 19.27 -8.12
C ARG A 33 -2.70 17.90 -7.79
N ASP A 34 -1.91 17.02 -7.17
CA ASP A 34 -2.30 15.66 -6.77
C ASP A 34 -2.37 15.46 -5.24
N THR A 35 -1.80 16.39 -4.47
CA THR A 35 -1.73 16.35 -3.01
C THR A 35 -1.98 17.75 -2.48
N HIS A 36 -2.89 17.87 -1.50
CA HIS A 36 -3.23 19.14 -0.87
C HIS A 36 -3.42 18.96 0.63
N ILE A 37 -3.06 20.01 1.39
CA ILE A 37 -3.20 20.00 2.84
C ILE A 37 -4.61 20.48 3.17
N ILE A 38 -5.34 19.71 3.98
CA ILE A 38 -6.60 20.14 4.59
C ILE A 38 -6.29 20.48 6.05
N PRO A 39 -6.30 21.77 6.44
CA PRO A 39 -6.12 22.16 7.84
C PRO A 39 -7.13 21.48 8.77
N ALA A 40 -6.81 21.41 10.06
CA ALA A 40 -7.76 20.92 11.06
C ALA A 40 -9.06 21.73 11.04
N SER A 41 -10.20 21.04 11.18
CA SER A 41 -11.53 21.66 11.20
C SER A 41 -11.79 22.56 9.99
N SER A 42 -11.49 22.05 8.80
CA SER A 42 -11.66 22.75 7.53
C SER A 42 -12.12 21.78 6.43
N TRP A 43 -12.43 22.33 5.26
CA TRP A 43 -12.86 21.58 4.09
C TRP A 43 -12.22 22.15 2.82
N ALA A 44 -12.10 21.31 1.80
CA ALA A 44 -11.77 21.73 0.45
C ALA A 44 -12.68 21.02 -0.55
N VAL A 45 -12.97 21.69 -1.66
CA VAL A 45 -13.72 21.13 -2.78
C VAL A 45 -12.75 20.87 -3.91
N LEU A 46 -12.62 19.60 -4.26
CA LEU A 46 -11.74 19.11 -5.31
C LEU A 46 -12.56 18.85 -6.56
N ARG A 47 -12.15 19.45 -7.68
CA ARG A 47 -12.69 19.16 -9.01
C ARG A 47 -11.67 18.35 -9.78
N PHE A 48 -12.09 17.27 -10.41
CA PHE A 48 -11.24 16.51 -11.33
C PHE A 48 -12.06 16.11 -12.56
N GLU A 49 -11.36 15.76 -13.63
CA GLU A 49 -11.99 15.23 -14.83
C GLU A 49 -11.98 13.70 -14.75
N ALA A 50 -13.15 13.08 -14.91
CA ALA A 50 -13.32 11.64 -14.87
C ALA A 50 -12.93 10.96 -16.20
N ASN A 51 -11.76 11.32 -16.74
CA ASN A 51 -11.31 10.94 -18.09
C ASN A 51 -10.26 9.80 -18.11
N ASN A 52 -9.92 9.26 -16.96
CA ASN A 52 -8.97 8.16 -16.82
C ASN A 52 -9.66 6.95 -16.16
N PRO A 53 -10.19 5.99 -16.95
CA PRO A 53 -10.82 4.79 -16.43
C PRO A 53 -9.91 4.05 -15.44
N GLY A 54 -10.44 3.70 -14.27
CA GLY A 54 -9.66 3.00 -13.26
C GLY A 54 -10.25 3.06 -11.87
N VAL A 55 -9.57 2.38 -10.94
CA VAL A 55 -9.90 2.34 -9.51
C VAL A 55 -8.80 3.12 -8.78
N TRP A 56 -9.11 4.36 -8.40
CA TRP A 56 -8.10 5.32 -7.94
C TRP A 56 -8.16 5.56 -6.44
N PHE A 57 -7.03 5.36 -5.77
CA PHE A 57 -6.91 5.57 -4.35
C PHE A 57 -6.78 7.06 -3.99
N MET A 58 -7.52 7.52 -2.98
CA MET A 58 -7.46 8.85 -2.40
C MET A 58 -7.33 8.70 -0.89
N HIS A 59 -6.32 9.28 -0.26
CA HIS A 59 -6.07 9.03 1.16
C HIS A 59 -5.28 10.15 1.81
N CYS A 60 -5.25 10.15 3.14
CA CYS A 60 -4.29 10.94 3.88
C CYS A 60 -2.87 10.41 3.63
N HIS A 61 -1.94 11.27 3.24
CA HIS A 61 -0.56 10.87 2.95
C HIS A 61 0.32 10.73 4.23
N ILE A 62 -0.32 10.72 5.40
CA ILE A 62 0.34 10.40 6.67
C ILE A 62 0.15 8.90 6.91
N ASP A 63 1.25 8.15 6.90
CA ASP A 63 1.25 6.67 6.89
C ASP A 63 0.36 6.04 7.97
N TRP A 64 0.40 6.58 9.19
CA TRP A 64 -0.41 6.05 10.29
C TRP A 64 -1.90 6.38 10.15
N HIS A 65 -2.28 7.54 9.60
CA HIS A 65 -3.69 7.83 9.29
C HIS A 65 -4.20 6.92 8.16
N LEU A 66 -3.37 6.66 7.15
CA LEU A 66 -3.69 5.70 6.09
C LEU A 66 -3.87 4.29 6.66
N ALA A 67 -2.96 3.85 7.53
CA ALA A 67 -3.05 2.54 8.18
C ALA A 67 -4.30 2.39 9.07
N GLU A 68 -4.79 3.49 9.65
CA GLU A 68 -6.06 3.55 10.39
C GLU A 68 -7.30 3.62 9.48
N GLY A 69 -7.11 3.70 8.16
CA GLY A 69 -8.20 3.64 7.18
C GLY A 69 -8.68 5.00 6.67
N PHE A 70 -7.91 6.09 6.86
CA PHE A 70 -8.22 7.40 6.26
C PHE A 70 -7.97 7.38 4.74
N ALA A 71 -8.86 6.69 4.03
CA ALA A 71 -8.78 6.46 2.61
C ALA A 71 -10.17 6.30 1.99
N ALA A 72 -10.22 6.53 0.69
CA ALA A 72 -11.35 6.33 -0.20
C ALA A 72 -10.86 5.80 -1.54
N VAL A 73 -11.77 5.17 -2.28
CA VAL A 73 -11.53 4.69 -3.64
C VAL A 73 -12.53 5.38 -4.56
N VAL A 74 -12.02 5.95 -5.65
CA VAL A 74 -12.83 6.56 -6.71
C VAL A 74 -12.79 5.63 -7.92
N VAL A 75 -13.93 5.04 -8.26
CA VAL A 75 -14.07 4.22 -9.47
C VAL A 75 -14.51 5.13 -10.62
N VAL A 76 -13.63 5.31 -11.60
CA VAL A 76 -13.86 6.14 -12.78
C VAL A 76 -14.17 5.24 -13.97
N GLN A 77 -15.30 5.50 -14.64
CA GLN A 77 -15.77 4.75 -15.82
C GLN A 77 -15.80 3.23 -15.60
N PRO A 78 -16.65 2.72 -14.69
CA PRO A 78 -16.68 1.31 -14.31
C PRO A 78 -16.88 0.35 -15.48
N ASP A 79 -17.70 0.72 -16.48
CA ASP A 79 -17.93 -0.10 -17.67
C ASP A 79 -16.64 -0.27 -18.49
N ALA A 80 -15.86 0.80 -18.66
CA ALA A 80 -14.57 0.72 -19.34
C ALA A 80 -13.54 -0.08 -18.53
N VAL A 81 -13.59 -0.02 -17.20
CA VAL A 81 -12.73 -0.81 -16.30
C VAL A 81 -13.05 -2.30 -16.42
N ALA A 82 -14.32 -2.68 -16.53
CA ALA A 82 -14.74 -4.08 -16.65
C ALA A 82 -14.18 -4.75 -17.92
N GLU A 83 -14.00 -3.97 -19.00
CA GLU A 83 -13.46 -4.45 -20.28
C GLU A 83 -11.92 -4.38 -20.35
N MET A 84 -11.24 -3.91 -19.31
CA MET A 84 -9.78 -3.81 -19.31
C MET A 84 -9.12 -5.20 -19.28
N THR A 85 -8.14 -5.40 -20.17
CA THR A 85 -7.27 -6.58 -20.10
C THR A 85 -6.23 -6.39 -19.00
N ILE A 86 -6.40 -7.13 -17.90
CA ILE A 86 -5.40 -7.18 -16.82
C ILE A 86 -4.27 -8.12 -17.25
N PRO A 87 -3.00 -7.68 -17.26
CA PRO A 87 -1.88 -8.56 -17.60
C PRO A 87 -1.84 -9.80 -16.70
N SER A 88 -1.52 -10.97 -17.29
CA SER A 88 -1.49 -12.23 -16.55
C SER A 88 -0.52 -12.22 -15.36
N ALA A 89 0.56 -11.44 -15.47
CA ALA A 89 1.51 -11.21 -14.39
C ALA A 89 0.84 -10.56 -13.16
N ASN A 90 -0.11 -9.64 -13.35
CA ASN A 90 -0.84 -8.99 -12.27
C ASN A 90 -1.85 -9.96 -11.63
N THR A 91 -2.60 -10.71 -12.44
CA THR A 91 -3.56 -11.70 -11.91
C THR A 91 -2.88 -12.85 -11.18
N ALA A 92 -1.67 -13.24 -11.60
CA ALA A 92 -0.89 -14.29 -10.93
C ALA A 92 -0.55 -13.92 -9.48
N MET A 93 -0.36 -12.63 -9.17
CA MET A 93 -0.07 -12.17 -7.81
C MET A 93 -1.22 -12.40 -6.82
N CYS A 94 -2.46 -12.56 -7.30
CA CYS A 94 -3.61 -12.84 -6.45
C CYS A 94 -3.53 -14.24 -5.79
N SER A 95 -2.79 -15.17 -6.40
CA SER A 95 -2.56 -16.52 -5.83
C SER A 95 -1.44 -16.56 -4.80
N GLU A 96 -0.64 -15.49 -4.70
CA GLU A 96 0.54 -15.39 -3.84
C GLU A 96 0.24 -14.74 -2.48
N ILE A 97 -1.04 -14.73 -2.05
CA ILE A 97 -1.41 -14.24 -0.72
C ILE A 97 -0.75 -15.15 0.33
N PRO A 98 0.08 -14.62 1.25
CA PRO A 98 0.76 -15.44 2.26
C PRO A 98 -0.21 -16.20 3.17
N ASP A 99 0.22 -17.38 3.63
CA ASP A 99 -0.54 -18.19 4.60
C ASP A 99 -0.99 -17.35 5.82
N GLY A 100 -2.30 -17.36 6.08
CA GLY A 100 -2.91 -16.62 7.18
C GLY A 100 -3.32 -15.19 6.85
N LEU A 101 -3.23 -14.78 5.57
CA LEU A 101 -3.83 -13.56 5.03
C LEU A 101 -4.91 -13.91 4.00
N ASP A 102 -5.82 -12.98 3.78
CA ASP A 102 -6.86 -13.01 2.77
C ASP A 102 -7.04 -11.63 2.12
N VAL A 103 -7.95 -11.52 1.16
CA VAL A 103 -8.24 -10.27 0.44
C VAL A 103 -8.83 -9.17 1.35
N TRP A 104 -9.23 -9.51 2.58
CA TRP A 104 -9.78 -8.59 3.57
C TRP A 104 -8.76 -8.21 4.65
N SER A 105 -7.53 -8.72 4.56
CA SER A 105 -6.49 -8.51 5.56
C SER A 105 -5.96 -7.07 5.48
N THR A 106 -6.31 -6.25 6.48
CA THR A 106 -5.90 -4.83 6.59
C THR A 106 -4.52 -4.62 7.22
N SER A 107 -3.91 -5.69 7.72
CA SER A 107 -2.53 -5.70 8.18
C SER A 107 -1.86 -6.98 7.69
N LEU A 108 -0.54 -6.97 7.49
CA LEU A 108 0.25 -8.15 7.06
C LEU A 108 0.26 -9.29 8.10
N GLY A 109 -0.66 -9.28 9.07
CA GLY A 109 -0.53 -9.98 10.32
C GLY A 109 0.73 -9.54 11.05
N ARG A 110 0.81 -9.81 12.35
CA ARG A 110 2.13 -9.85 12.97
C ARG A 110 2.86 -11.01 12.28
N ARG A 111 3.82 -10.72 11.39
CA ARG A 111 4.71 -11.76 10.82
C ARG A 111 5.13 -12.64 12.00
N ARG A 112 4.56 -13.85 12.13
CA ARG A 112 5.13 -14.83 13.05
C ARG A 112 6.53 -14.96 12.52
N ARG A 113 7.52 -14.50 13.29
CA ARG A 113 8.94 -14.64 12.96
C ARG A 113 9.07 -16.12 12.63
N ARG A 114 9.14 -16.47 11.34
CA ARG A 114 9.39 -17.84 10.91
C ARG A 114 10.67 -18.16 11.68
N SER A 115 10.59 -19.06 12.65
CA SER A 115 11.72 -19.40 13.50
C SER A 115 12.87 -19.65 12.55
N LEU A 116 13.85 -18.74 12.53
CA LEU A 116 15.05 -18.94 11.73
C LEU A 116 15.51 -20.36 12.05
N PRO A 117 15.80 -21.22 11.06
CA PRO A 117 16.32 -22.54 11.36
C PRO A 117 17.51 -22.35 12.29
N ASP A 118 17.47 -22.97 13.48
CA ASP A 118 18.49 -22.83 14.51
C ASP A 118 19.89 -22.85 13.88
N ALA A 119 20.53 -21.69 13.78
CA ALA A 119 21.92 -21.58 13.31
C ALA A 119 22.86 -22.44 14.19
N HIS A 120 22.41 -22.81 15.40
CA HIS A 120 23.09 -23.70 16.32
C HIS A 120 23.14 -25.19 15.90
N LYS A 121 22.30 -25.66 14.96
CA LYS A 121 22.36 -27.05 14.49
C LYS A 121 23.40 -27.31 13.39
N ARG A 122 23.89 -26.28 12.69
CA ARG A 122 24.96 -26.46 11.67
C ARG A 122 26.37 -26.56 12.25
N LEU A 123 26.63 -26.00 13.43
CA LEU A 123 27.97 -26.04 14.05
C LEU A 123 28.30 -27.34 14.80
N ARG A 124 27.32 -28.23 15.02
CA ARG A 124 27.55 -29.53 15.71
C ARG A 124 27.89 -30.69 14.78
N ARG A 125 27.78 -30.53 13.46
CA ARG A 125 28.14 -31.60 12.50
C ARG A 125 29.58 -31.56 12.00
N SER A 126 30.38 -30.53 12.33
CA SER A 126 31.78 -30.42 11.89
C SER A 126 32.83 -30.82 12.94
N ARG A 127 32.42 -31.34 14.10
CA ARG A 127 33.33 -31.85 15.15
C ARG A 127 33.15 -33.36 15.40
N MET A 128 33.24 -34.19 14.36
CA MET A 128 33.52 -35.63 14.52
C MET A 128 34.26 -36.14 13.29
N THR A 129 35.58 -35.98 13.28
CA THR A 129 36.57 -36.93 12.72
C THR A 129 37.97 -36.37 13.03
N LYS A 130 38.56 -36.73 14.17
CA LYS A 130 40.02 -36.76 14.31
C LYS A 130 40.45 -38.16 13.89
N PRO A 131 41.34 -38.35 12.89
CA PRO A 131 41.91 -39.66 12.65
C PRO A 131 42.90 -39.98 13.77
N ALA A 132 42.83 -41.22 14.27
CA ALA A 132 43.79 -41.76 15.22
C ALA A 132 45.15 -41.90 14.53
N LEU A 133 46.16 -41.19 15.04
CA LEU A 133 47.56 -41.53 14.81
C LEU A 133 47.82 -42.82 15.59
N ASN A 134 48.17 -43.90 14.88
CA ASN A 134 48.77 -45.07 15.50
C ASN A 134 50.13 -45.33 14.87
N GLU A 135 51.08 -45.49 15.75
CA GLU A 135 52.52 -45.61 15.56
C GLU A 135 52.90 -47.09 15.34
N LYS A 136 54.08 -47.31 14.71
CA LYS A 136 54.85 -48.57 14.49
C LYS A 136 54.98 -48.93 12.98
N ALA A 137 56.12 -49.32 12.44
CA ALA A 137 57.50 -49.40 12.92
C ALA A 137 58.41 -49.72 11.70
N ARG A 138 59.67 -49.27 11.78
CA ARG A 138 60.91 -49.99 11.39
C ARG A 138 61.14 -50.47 9.93
N HIS A 139 62.33 -50.07 9.47
CA HIS A 139 63.34 -50.80 8.67
C HIS A 139 63.24 -50.71 7.14
N GLY A 140 64.35 -50.25 6.54
CA GLY A 140 64.63 -50.22 5.11
C GLY A 140 65.29 -48.91 4.71
#